data_AF-A0A6N8DLP6-F1
#
_entry.id   AF-A0A6N8DLP6-F1
#
_cell.length_a   1.000
_cell.length_b   1.000
_cell.length_c   1.000
_cell.angle_alpha   90.00
_cell.angle_beta   90.00
_cell.angle_gamma   90.00
#
_symmetry.space_group_name_H-M   'P 1'
#
loop_
_entity.id
_entity.type
_entity.pdbx_description
1 polymer ?
#
loop_
_entity_poly.entity_id
_entity_poly.type
_entity_poly.pdbx_seq_one_letter_code
_entity_poly.pdbx_strand_id
1 'polypeptide(L)'
;MPMPTTSLTTRLDQELKTELEQIARFDKRSVSFMTNQAIRNLVEERRASRDLIRTGLALMENNIEGVSSDAVHDWLLSDEDAPFPKV
;
A
#
# COMPACT_ATOMS: atom_id res chain seq x y z
N MET A 1 23.29 11.13 -6.08
CA MET A 1 22.87 12.36 -6.80
C MET A 1 21.61 12.88 -6.14
N PRO A 2 21.43 14.20 -5.94
CA PRO A 2 20.16 14.74 -5.47
C PRO A 2 19.06 14.43 -6.48
N MET A 3 17.89 13.97 -6.01
CA MET A 3 16.74 13.75 -6.89
C MET A 3 16.18 15.10 -7.37
N PRO A 4 15.78 15.23 -8.64
CA PRO A 4 15.12 16.43 -9.14
C PRO A 4 13.77 16.61 -8.43
N THR A 5 13.52 17.80 -7.90
CA THR A 5 12.29 18.14 -7.18
C THR A 5 11.49 19.20 -7.95
N THR A 6 10.17 19.04 -7.99
CA THR A 6 9.23 20.02 -8.55
C THR A 6 8.28 20.51 -7.45
N SER A 7 7.93 21.78 -7.46
CA SER A 7 6.98 22.36 -6.51
C SER A 7 5.55 21.91 -6.79
N LEU A 8 4.85 21.51 -5.73
CA LEU A 8 3.41 21.26 -5.74
C LEU A 8 2.73 22.27 -4.81
N THR A 9 1.86 23.11 -5.36
CA THR A 9 1.04 24.04 -4.57
C THR A 9 -0.35 23.45 -4.41
N THR A 10 -0.81 23.29 -3.17
CA THR A 10 -2.15 22.80 -2.86
C THR A 10 -2.74 23.54 -1.67
N ARG A 11 -4.07 23.53 -1.55
CA ARG A 11 -4.78 24.04 -0.37
C ARG A 11 -4.97 22.89 0.61
N LEU A 12 -4.64 23.13 1.87
CA LEU A 12 -4.87 22.20 2.98
C LEU A 12 -5.86 22.83 3.94
N ASP A 13 -6.65 21.99 4.58
CA ASP A 13 -7.45 22.42 5.73
C ASP A 13 -6.52 22.95 6.84
N GLN A 14 -7.01 23.95 7.59
CA GLN A 14 -6.22 24.62 8.62
C GLN A 14 -5.86 23.68 9.78
N GLU A 15 -6.79 22.80 10.18
CA GLU A 15 -6.57 21.80 11.22
C GLU A 15 -5.51 20.80 10.76
N LEU A 16 -5.67 20.25 9.56
CA LEU A 16 -4.71 19.31 8.96
C LEU A 16 -3.30 19.91 8.85
N LYS A 17 -3.19 21.19 8.45
CA LYS A 17 -1.89 21.89 8.42
C LYS A 17 -1.26 21.97 9.82
N THR A 18 -2.07 22.25 10.83
CA THR A 18 -1.62 22.41 12.22
C THR A 18 -1.12 21.08 12.78
N GLU A 19 -1.88 19.99 12.56
CA GLU A 19 -1.47 18.65 12.97
C GLU A 19 -0.18 18.20 12.28
N LEU A 20 -0.08 18.42 10.97
CA LEU A 20 1.11 18.07 10.20
C LEU A 20 2.36 18.82 10.71
N GLU A 21 2.22 20.10 11.07
CA GLU A 21 3.30 20.88 11.69
C GLU A 21 3.71 20.34 13.05
N GLN A 22 2.77 19.88 13.88
CA GLN A 22 3.06 19.29 15.18
C GLN A 22 3.82 17.97 15.04
N ILE A 23 3.36 17.09 14.15
CA ILE A 23 4.03 15.81 13.86
C ILE A 23 5.44 16.07 13.34
N ALA A 24 5.59 16.97 12.37
CA ALA A 24 6.91 17.29 11.81
C ALA A 24 7.90 17.80 12.88
N ARG A 25 7.43 18.64 13.82
CA ARG A 25 8.25 19.11 14.96
C ARG A 25 8.66 17.97 15.87
N PHE A 26 7.73 17.08 16.23
CA PHE A 26 8.00 15.92 17.07
C PHE A 26 9.05 15.00 16.43
N ASP A 27 8.91 14.75 15.13
CA ASP A 27 9.81 13.87 14.36
C ASP A 27 11.15 14.54 13.97
N LYS A 28 11.34 15.83 14.31
CA LYS A 28 12.49 16.66 13.88
C LYS A 28 12.67 16.65 12.35
N ARG A 29 11.57 16.67 11.61
CA ARG A 29 11.52 16.70 10.14
C ARG A 29 10.85 17.98 9.66
N SER A 30 11.05 18.31 8.38
CA SER A 30 10.33 19.42 7.75
C SER A 30 8.93 19.00 7.35
N VAL A 31 7.99 19.95 7.35
CA VAL A 31 6.62 19.72 6.85
C VAL A 31 6.66 19.21 5.41
N SER A 32 7.50 19.78 4.56
CA SER A 32 7.67 19.33 3.17
C SER A 32 8.15 17.88 3.07
N PHE A 33 9.03 17.43 3.98
CA PHE A 33 9.45 16.03 4.02
C PHE A 33 8.26 15.13 4.38
N MET A 34 7.50 15.48 5.41
CA MET A 34 6.32 14.71 5.83
C MET A 34 5.25 14.66 4.74
N THR A 35 4.97 15.79 4.07
CA THR A 35 4.06 15.84 2.93
C THR A 35 4.51 14.94 1.80
N ASN A 36 5.79 15.01 1.41
CA ASN A 36 6.34 14.17 0.35
C ASN A 36 6.28 12.69 0.72
N GLN A 37 6.56 12.33 1.98
CA GLN A 37 6.47 10.96 2.45
C GLN A 37 5.03 10.45 2.42
N ALA A 38 4.06 11.24 2.90
CA ALA A 38 2.64 10.88 2.88
C ALA A 38 2.13 10.67 1.43
N ILE A 39 2.48 11.59 0.51
CA ILE A 39 2.13 11.47 -0.90
C ILE A 39 2.76 10.22 -1.52
N ARG A 40 4.04 9.95 -1.21
CA ARG A 40 4.73 8.75 -1.70
C ARG A 40 4.04 7.47 -1.24
N ASN A 41 3.76 7.36 0.06
CA ASN A 41 3.09 6.21 0.64
C ASN A 41 1.73 5.98 -0.04
N LEU A 42 0.94 7.05 -0.22
CA LEU A 42 -0.34 6.96 -0.92
C LEU A 42 -0.18 6.48 -2.37
N VAL A 43 0.78 7.02 -3.13
CA VAL A 43 1.01 6.62 -4.51
C VAL A 43 1.45 5.16 -4.60
N GLU A 44 2.34 4.72 -3.72
CA GLU A 44 2.83 3.35 -3.64
C GLU A 44 1.68 2.38 -3.30
N GLU A 45 0.85 2.70 -2.31
CA GLU A 45 -0.35 1.94 -1.97
C GLU A 45 -1.30 1.81 -3.15
N ARG A 46 -1.63 2.93 -3.83
CA ARG A 46 -2.53 2.90 -4.99
C ARG A 46 -1.96 2.12 -6.17
N ARG A 47 -0.64 2.10 -6.35
CA ARG A 47 0.02 1.27 -7.37
C ARG A 47 -0.06 -0.20 -7.00
N ALA A 48 0.31 -0.56 -5.77
CA ALA A 48 0.25 -1.94 -5.29
C ALA A 48 -1.16 -2.52 -5.43
N SER A 49 -2.20 -1.78 -5.02
CA SER A 49 -3.59 -2.22 -5.17
C SER A 49 -4.00 -2.41 -6.63
N ARG A 50 -3.57 -1.53 -7.54
CA ARG A 50 -3.83 -1.68 -8.97
C ARG A 50 -3.10 -2.87 -9.58
N ASP A 51 -1.86 -3.11 -9.15
CA ASP A 51 -1.08 -4.26 -9.60
C ASP A 51 -1.72 -5.57 -9.14
N LEU A 52 -2.21 -5.64 -7.90
CA LEU A 52 -2.97 -6.80 -7.40
C LEU A 52 -4.24 -7.07 -8.20
N ILE A 53 -5.03 -6.02 -8.49
CA ILE A 53 -6.24 -6.14 -9.31
C ILE A 53 -5.89 -6.63 -10.72
N ARG A 54 -4.87 -6.03 -11.34
CA ARG A 54 -4.42 -6.42 -12.68
C ARG A 54 -3.98 -7.88 -12.70
N THR A 55 -3.21 -8.32 -11.71
CA THR A 55 -2.80 -9.71 -11.58
C THR A 55 -4.00 -10.63 -11.43
N GLY A 56 -4.95 -10.31 -10.54
CA GLY A 56 -6.17 -11.10 -10.37
C GLY A 56 -6.98 -11.25 -11.66
N LEU A 57 -7.19 -10.14 -12.40
CA LEU A 57 -7.88 -10.18 -13.69
C LEU A 57 -7.14 -11.03 -14.72
N ALA A 58 -5.81 -10.94 -14.79
CA ALA A 58 -5.02 -11.76 -15.69
C ALA A 58 -5.11 -13.25 -15.33
N LEU A 59 -5.12 -13.61 -14.04
CA LEU A 59 -5.29 -15.01 -13.61
C LEU A 59 -6.67 -15.56 -14.02
N MET A 60 -7.71 -14.76 -13.88
CA MET A 60 -9.07 -15.11 -14.32
C MET A 60 -9.15 -15.29 -15.84
N GLU A 61 -8.54 -14.40 -16.62
CA GLU A 61 -8.51 -14.49 -18.09
C GLU A 61 -7.78 -15.76 -18.57
N ASN A 62 -6.76 -16.20 -17.84
CA ASN A 62 -6.04 -17.44 -18.10
C ASN A 62 -6.74 -18.69 -17.52
N ASN A 63 -7.99 -18.55 -17.04
CA ASN A 63 -8.80 -19.62 -16.46
C ASN A 63 -8.09 -20.41 -15.35
N ILE A 64 -7.26 -19.71 -14.57
CA ILE A 64 -6.60 -20.28 -13.40
C ILE A 64 -7.67 -20.41 -12.32
N GLU A 65 -7.96 -21.65 -11.94
CA GLU A 65 -8.89 -21.94 -10.85
C GLU A 65 -8.35 -21.33 -9.54
N GLY A 66 -9.25 -20.79 -8.73
CA GLY A 66 -8.91 -20.26 -7.41
C GLY A 66 -9.11 -21.33 -6.35
N VAL A 67 -8.24 -21.37 -5.34
CA VAL A 67 -8.48 -22.20 -4.15
C VAL A 67 -9.55 -21.54 -3.28
N SER A 68 -10.48 -22.33 -2.73
CA SER A 68 -11.52 -21.79 -1.85
C SER A 68 -10.91 -21.19 -0.57
N SER A 69 -11.56 -20.15 -0.03
CA SER A 69 -11.13 -19.51 1.22
C SER A 69 -11.10 -20.50 2.39
N ASP A 70 -12.06 -21.42 2.45
CA ASP A 70 -12.15 -22.42 3.53
C ASP A 70 -10.99 -23.40 3.45
N ALA A 71 -10.61 -23.87 2.25
CA ALA A 71 -9.47 -24.76 2.08
C ALA A 71 -8.14 -24.09 2.48
N VAL A 72 -7.97 -22.80 2.18
CA VAL A 72 -6.81 -22.02 2.64
C VAL A 72 -6.82 -21.85 4.16
N HIS A 73 -7.99 -21.61 4.76
CA HIS A 73 -8.13 -21.49 6.21
C HIS A 73 -7.75 -22.78 6.93
N ASP A 74 -8.29 -23.91 6.48
CA ASP A 74 -8.00 -25.24 7.04
C ASP A 74 -6.51 -25.59 6.90
N TRP A 75 -5.89 -25.23 5.76
CA TRP A 75 -4.46 -25.38 5.58
C TRP A 75 -3.63 -24.50 6.52
N LEU A 76 -4.04 -23.25 6.75
CA LEU A 76 -3.35 -22.34 7.68
C LEU A 76 -3.37 -22.85 9.14
N LEU A 77 -4.38 -23.65 9.49
CA LEU A 77 -4.53 -24.26 10.80
C LEU A 77 -3.95 -25.68 10.90
N SER A 78 -3.48 -26.23 9.78
CA SER A 78 -2.89 -27.57 9.73
C SER A 78 -1.43 -27.57 10.17
N ASP A 79 -0.84 -28.77 10.27
CA ASP A 79 0.58 -28.91 10.61
C ASP A 79 1.48 -28.16 9.61
N GLU A 80 2.65 -27.68 10.07
CA GLU A 80 3.58 -26.87 9.25
C GLU A 80 4.01 -27.56 7.94
N ASP A 81 3.99 -28.90 7.91
CA ASP A 81 4.37 -29.71 6.74
C ASP A 81 3.19 -30.05 5.80
N ALA A 82 1.98 -29.56 6.08
CA ALA A 82 0.81 -29.83 5.26
C ALA A 82 0.94 -29.17 3.87
N PRO A 83 0.65 -29.91 2.77
CA PRO A 83 0.75 -29.38 1.43
C PRO A 83 -0.32 -28.31 1.16
N PHE A 84 0.04 -27.27 0.39
CA PHE A 84 -0.91 -26.23 0.01
C PHE A 84 -2.10 -26.85 -0.77
N PRO A 85 -3.35 -26.47 -0.44
CA PRO A 85 -4.55 -26.99 -1.07
C PRO A 85 -4.53 -26.79 -2.59
N LYS A 86 -4.97 -27.81 -3.32
CA LYS A 86 -5.11 -27.76 -4.78
C LYS A 86 -6.52 -27.26 -5.14
N VAL A 87 -6.59 -26.63 -6.32
CA VAL A 87 -7.83 -26.28 -7.02
C VAL A 87 -8.66 -27.52 -7.34
#